data_AF-A0A151JL21-F1
#
_entry.id   AF-A0A151JL21-F1
#
_cell.length_a   1.000
_cell.length_b   1.000
_cell.length_c   1.000
_cell.angle_alpha   90.00
_cell.angle_beta   90.00
_cell.angle_gamma   90.00
#
_symmetry.space_group_name_H-M   'P 1'
#
loop_
_entity.id
_entity.type
_entity.pdbx_description
1 polymer ?
#
loop_
_entity_poly.entity_id
_entity_poly.type
_entity_poly.pdbx_seq_one_letter_code
_entity_poly.pdbx_strand_id
1 'polypeptide(L)'
;MKWPKVFLVHKRLKWIYDRDKATFLSIVVLYYSYFYASIFDLPAIFSSSGSIVSAIGLLLTLKHNFLSCMTNPEEAVVKHNQYFSFAHDQMMKMPNVVNPTIIALKDEYVGVVLVLVGGIVNGYGAFLPLIGNET
;
A
#
# COMPACT_ATOMS: atom_id res chain seq x y z
N MET A 1 14.04 28.21 -0.79
CA MET A 1 14.38 26.92 -0.12
C MET A 1 14.18 25.80 -1.13
N LYS A 2 15.22 25.03 -1.48
CA LYS A 2 15.09 23.82 -2.30
C LYS A 2 14.59 22.69 -1.39
N TRP A 3 13.38 22.20 -1.63
CA TRP A 3 12.86 21.06 -0.90
C TRP A 3 13.81 19.86 -1.06
N PRO A 4 13.98 19.04 -0.02
CA PRO A 4 14.74 17.81 -0.16
C PRO A 4 14.06 17.00 -1.26
N LYS A 5 14.83 16.59 -2.28
CA LYS A 5 14.41 15.54 -3.20
C LYS A 5 14.30 14.26 -2.37
N VAL A 6 13.22 14.11 -1.59
CA VAL A 6 13.01 12.94 -0.75
C VAL A 6 12.72 11.77 -1.68
N PHE A 7 13.81 11.15 -2.14
CA PHE A 7 14.03 9.71 -2.20
C PHE A 7 12.98 8.82 -2.86
N LEU A 8 12.21 9.30 -3.84
CA LEU A 8 11.13 8.48 -4.42
C LEU A 8 11.11 8.47 -5.95
N VAL A 9 12.30 8.53 -6.56
CA VAL A 9 12.50 8.29 -8.01
C VAL A 9 13.56 7.20 -8.21
N HIS A 10 13.52 6.14 -7.41
CA HIS A 10 14.20 4.90 -7.78
C HIS A 10 13.22 4.00 -8.53
N LYS A 11 13.56 3.70 -9.80
CA LYS A 11 12.77 2.87 -10.74
C LYS A 11 12.24 1.57 -10.11
N ARG A 12 12.97 1.02 -9.13
CA ARG A 12 12.59 -0.20 -8.40
C ARG A 12 11.44 0.02 -7.40
N LEU A 13 11.37 1.17 -6.73
CA LEU A 13 10.24 1.50 -5.85
C LEU A 13 8.97 1.78 -6.67
N LYS A 14 9.13 2.42 -7.85
CA LYS A 14 8.03 2.63 -8.83
C LYS A 14 7.32 1.33 -9.22
N TRP A 15 8.02 0.19 -9.15
CA TRP A 15 7.45 -1.12 -9.47
C TRP A 15 6.54 -1.65 -8.37
N ILE A 16 6.88 -1.44 -7.08
CA ILE A 16 6.05 -1.81 -5.92
C ILE A 16 4.82 -0.90 -5.80
N TYR A 17 4.89 0.29 -6.38
CA TYR A 17 3.77 1.23 -6.42
C TYR A 17 2.63 0.84 -7.38
N ASP A 18 2.73 -0.26 -8.10
CA ASP A 18 1.64 -0.81 -8.89
C ASP A 18 0.81 -1.75 -8.01
N ARG A 19 -0.50 -1.48 -7.90
CA ARG A 19 -1.43 -2.22 -7.05
C ARG A 19 -1.34 -3.72 -7.31
N ASP A 20 -1.43 -4.14 -8.57
CA ASP A 20 -1.53 -5.56 -8.90
C ASP A 20 -0.21 -6.28 -8.55
N LYS A 21 0.92 -5.58 -8.70
CA LYS A 21 2.25 -6.10 -8.35
C LYS A 21 2.48 -6.15 -6.84
N ALA A 22 2.04 -5.13 -6.11
CA ALA A 22 2.10 -5.12 -4.65
C ALA A 22 1.24 -6.23 -4.05
N THR A 23 0.01 -6.40 -4.52
CA THR A 23 -0.86 -7.50 -4.09
C THR A 23 -0.23 -8.85 -4.41
N PHE A 24 0.29 -9.04 -5.63
CA PHE A 24 0.98 -10.27 -6.01
C PHE A 24 2.20 -10.54 -5.12
N LEU A 25 3.03 -9.53 -4.88
CA LEU A 25 4.20 -9.63 -4.01
C LEU A 25 3.80 -10.00 -2.58
N SER A 26 2.74 -9.41 -2.04
CA SER A 26 2.22 -9.74 -0.71
C SER A 26 1.75 -11.20 -0.63
N ILE A 27 1.05 -11.70 -1.64
CA ILE A 27 0.62 -13.11 -1.70
C ILE A 27 1.84 -14.04 -1.74
N VAL A 28 2.83 -13.72 -2.58
CA VAL A 28 4.07 -14.49 -2.68
C VAL A 28 4.81 -14.53 -1.35
N VAL A 29 4.97 -13.37 -0.68
CA VAL A 29 5.61 -13.29 0.64
C VAL A 29 4.89 -14.16 1.65
N LEU A 30 3.57 -14.03 1.79
CA LEU A 30 2.78 -14.84 2.74
C LEU A 30 2.88 -16.33 2.43
N TYR A 31 2.78 -16.72 1.17
CA TYR A 31 2.86 -18.12 0.75
C TYR A 31 4.21 -18.75 1.09
N TYR A 32 5.32 -18.12 0.69
CA TYR A 32 6.65 -18.65 0.98
C TYR A 32 6.96 -18.61 2.47
N SER A 33 6.55 -17.56 3.19
CA SER A 33 6.73 -17.49 4.63
C SER A 33 5.95 -18.57 5.38
N TYR A 34 4.73 -18.91 4.94
CA TYR A 34 3.94 -20.01 5.51
C TYR A 34 4.59 -21.37 5.22
N PHE A 35 5.06 -21.57 3.98
CA PHE A 35 5.77 -22.79 3.58
C PHE A 35 7.05 -23.00 4.39
N TYR A 36 7.87 -21.96 4.54
CA TYR A 36 9.09 -22.03 5.35
C TYR A 36 8.79 -22.17 6.85
N ALA A 37 7.78 -21.49 7.36
CA ALA A 37 7.34 -21.68 8.75
C ALA A 37 6.95 -23.14 8.99
N SER A 38 6.28 -23.78 8.04
CA SER A 38 5.89 -25.20 8.12
C SER A 38 7.08 -26.16 8.04
N ILE A 39 8.05 -25.91 7.17
CA ILE A 39 9.26 -26.77 7.05
C ILE A 39 10.15 -26.68 8.28
N PHE A 40 10.33 -25.48 8.82
CA PHE A 40 11.25 -25.24 9.94
C PHE A 40 10.57 -25.28 11.32
N ASP A 41 9.24 -25.49 11.36
CA ASP A 41 8.40 -25.40 12.56
C ASP A 41 8.62 -24.09 13.35
N LEU A 42 8.76 -22.99 12.61
CA LEU A 42 9.01 -21.66 13.16
C LEU A 42 7.85 -20.73 12.81
N PRO A 43 6.75 -20.75 13.58
CA PRO A 43 5.55 -19.94 13.35
C PRO A 43 5.84 -18.42 13.33
N ALA A 44 6.90 -17.98 14.01
CA ALA A 44 7.36 -16.59 14.01
C ALA A 44 7.75 -16.08 12.61
N ILE A 45 8.19 -16.94 11.69
CA ILE A 45 8.52 -16.57 10.31
C ILE A 45 7.26 -16.11 9.57
N PHE A 46 6.16 -16.85 9.73
CA PHE A 46 4.90 -16.48 9.11
C PHE A 46 4.31 -15.22 9.76
N SER A 47 4.35 -15.12 11.09
CA SER A 47 3.90 -13.92 11.81
C SER A 47 4.66 -12.68 11.31
N SER A 48 5.99 -12.70 11.32
CA SER A 48 6.81 -11.55 10.91
C SER A 48 6.59 -11.11 9.46
N SER A 49 6.24 -12.04 8.56
CA SER A 49 5.89 -11.72 7.17
C SER A 49 4.69 -10.78 7.04
N GLY A 50 3.76 -10.81 8.01
CA GLY A 50 2.65 -9.87 8.08
C GLY A 50 3.10 -8.41 8.18
N SER A 51 4.18 -8.13 8.90
CA SER A 51 4.75 -6.78 8.99
C SER A 51 5.25 -6.25 7.65
N ILE A 52 5.82 -7.13 6.82
CA ILE A 52 6.29 -6.81 5.46
C ILE A 52 5.08 -6.49 4.57
N VAL A 53 4.02 -7.28 4.65
CA VAL A 53 2.78 -7.06 3.90
C VAL A 53 2.13 -5.74 4.32
N SER A 54 2.08 -5.44 5.62
CA SER A 54 1.57 -4.15 6.10
C SER A 54 2.43 -2.98 5.62
N ALA A 55 3.75 -3.11 5.59
CA ALA A 55 4.63 -2.07 5.05
C ALA A 55 4.39 -1.82 3.55
N ILE A 56 4.16 -2.87 2.77
CA ILE A 56 3.78 -2.75 1.34
C ILE A 56 2.43 -2.02 1.21
N GLY A 57 1.44 -2.38 2.03
CA GLY A 57 0.14 -1.71 2.06
C GLY A 57 0.25 -0.23 2.40
N LEU A 58 1.05 0.13 3.42
CA LEU A 58 1.33 1.52 3.78
C LEU A 58 2.00 2.29 2.64
N LEU A 59 2.98 1.68 1.96
CA LEU A 59 3.64 2.30 0.82
C LEU A 59 2.65 2.61 -0.31
N LEU A 60 1.76 1.68 -0.64
CA LEU A 60 0.69 1.89 -1.62
C LEU A 60 -0.22 3.07 -1.24
N THR A 61 -0.66 3.13 0.02
CA THR A 61 -1.51 4.23 0.51
C THR A 61 -0.79 5.58 0.48
N LEU A 62 0.51 5.61 0.84
CA LEU A 62 1.30 6.85 0.85
C LEU A 62 1.63 7.39 -0.55
N LYS A 63 1.67 6.51 -1.57
CA LYS A 63 1.94 6.87 -2.97
C LYS A 63 0.99 7.96 -3.50
N HIS A 64 -0.29 7.88 -3.15
CA HIS A 64 -1.28 8.82 -3.68
C HIS A 64 -1.50 10.00 -2.73
N ASN A 65 -1.39 9.77 -1.43
CA ASN A 65 -1.60 10.83 -0.44
C ASN A 65 -0.46 11.87 -0.42
N PHE A 66 0.79 11.45 -0.62
CA PHE A 66 1.96 12.37 -0.60
C PHE A 66 2.64 12.54 -1.95
N LEU A 67 2.81 11.45 -2.71
CA LEU A 67 3.69 11.45 -3.89
C LEU A 67 3.04 12.08 -5.14
N SER A 68 1.71 12.05 -5.28
CA SER A 68 1.03 12.69 -6.41
C SER A 68 0.85 14.21 -6.25
N CYS A 69 0.95 14.74 -5.03
CA CYS A 69 0.78 16.17 -4.73
C CYS A 69 2.11 16.95 -4.64
N MET A 70 3.25 16.28 -4.47
CA MET A 70 4.51 16.95 -4.13
C MET A 70 5.41 17.30 -5.31
N THR A 71 5.01 17.05 -6.56
CA THR A 71 5.81 17.46 -7.72
C THR A 71 5.90 18.98 -7.88
N ASN A 72 4.93 19.73 -7.35
CA ASN A 72 4.97 21.19 -7.32
C ASN A 72 4.28 21.75 -6.06
N PRO A 73 4.98 22.47 -5.16
CA PRO A 73 4.38 23.05 -3.94
C PRO A 73 3.25 24.03 -4.25
N GLU A 74 3.26 24.66 -5.42
CA GLU A 74 2.19 25.55 -5.89
C GLU A 74 0.90 24.75 -6.18
N GLU A 75 1.02 23.54 -6.75
CA GLU A 75 -0.11 22.64 -7.00
C GLU A 75 -0.72 22.10 -5.71
N ALA A 76 0.11 21.83 -4.68
CA ALA A 76 -0.37 21.39 -3.37
C ALA A 76 -1.23 22.45 -2.67
N VAL A 77 -0.82 23.73 -2.73
CA VAL A 77 -1.56 24.85 -2.14
C VAL A 77 -2.84 25.15 -2.94
N VAL A 78 -2.77 25.14 -4.27
CA VAL A 78 -3.94 25.35 -5.13
C VAL A 78 -4.99 24.24 -4.92
N LYS A 79 -4.57 22.98 -4.83
CA LYS A 79 -5.48 21.86 -4.53
C LYS A 79 -6.15 22.02 -3.16
N HIS A 80 -5.41 22.42 -2.13
CA HIS A 80 -5.99 22.57 -0.79
C HIS A 80 -6.97 23.76 -0.70
N ASN A 81 -6.74 24.84 -1.46
CA ASN A 81 -7.61 26.02 -1.47
C ASN A 81 -8.79 25.92 -2.45
N GLN A 82 -8.69 25.17 -3.55
CA GLN A 82 -9.81 25.00 -4.51
C GLN A 82 -10.90 24.06 -4.02
N TYR A 83 -10.60 23.20 -3.05
CA TYR A 83 -11.58 22.29 -2.43
C TYR A 83 -12.63 23.01 -1.56
N PHE A 84 -12.51 24.32 -1.30
CA PHE A 84 -13.30 24.94 -0.24
C PHE A 84 -14.76 25.31 -0.61
N SER A 85 -15.20 25.43 -1.87
CA SER A 85 -16.65 25.59 -2.10
C SER A 85 -17.17 25.44 -3.54
N PHE A 86 -16.49 26.01 -4.55
CA PHE A 86 -17.16 26.32 -5.83
C PHE A 86 -16.92 25.33 -7.00
N ALA A 87 -15.94 24.43 -6.91
CA ALA A 87 -15.53 23.59 -8.05
C ALA A 87 -16.06 22.14 -8.01
N HIS A 88 -16.64 21.69 -6.89
CA HIS A 88 -16.98 20.28 -6.68
C HIS A 88 -17.94 19.72 -7.74
N ASP A 89 -18.98 20.51 -8.09
CA ASP A 89 -20.04 20.08 -9.00
C ASP A 89 -19.63 20.11 -10.50
N GLN A 90 -18.57 20.86 -10.83
CA GLN A 90 -17.97 20.86 -12.18
C GLN A 90 -16.91 19.77 -12.33
N MET A 91 -16.12 19.49 -11.29
CA MET A 91 -15.09 18.44 -11.31
C MET A 91 -15.70 17.02 -11.40
N MET A 92 -16.86 16.79 -10.76
CA MET A 92 -17.62 15.53 -10.88
C MET A 92 -18.14 15.24 -12.30
N LYS A 93 -18.26 16.26 -13.16
CA LYS A 93 -18.75 16.14 -14.54
C LYS A 93 -17.62 15.94 -15.55
N MET A 94 -16.35 16.05 -15.12
CA MET A 94 -15.18 15.88 -15.97
C MET A 94 -14.59 14.47 -15.83
N PRO A 95 -14.80 13.56 -16.80
CA PRO A 95 -14.30 12.18 -16.72
C PRO A 95 -12.76 12.09 -16.62
N ASN A 96 -12.05 13.10 -17.13
CA ASN A 96 -10.58 13.21 -17.04
C ASN A 96 -10.08 13.48 -15.62
N VAL A 97 -10.95 13.92 -14.70
CA VAL A 97 -10.63 14.18 -13.28
C VAL A 97 -11.17 13.04 -12.41
N VAL A 98 -12.37 12.54 -12.73
CA VAL A 98 -13.04 11.49 -11.96
C VAL A 98 -12.32 10.14 -12.09
N ASN A 99 -11.96 9.71 -13.30
CA ASN A 99 -11.29 8.42 -13.52
C ASN A 99 -9.95 8.28 -12.75
N PRO A 100 -9.00 9.23 -12.83
CA PRO A 100 -7.75 9.10 -12.06
C PRO A 100 -7.97 9.15 -10.56
N THR A 101 -8.96 9.93 -10.08
CA THR A 101 -9.31 9.99 -8.65
C THR A 101 -9.89 8.67 -8.16
N ILE A 102 -10.77 8.03 -8.94
CA ILE A 102 -11.31 6.69 -8.62
C ILE A 102 -10.21 5.64 -8.60
N ILE A 103 -9.26 5.69 -9.56
CA ILE A 103 -8.13 4.75 -9.60
C ILE A 103 -7.25 4.92 -8.36
N ALA A 104 -6.93 6.17 -7.98
CA ALA A 104 -6.16 6.44 -6.77
C ALA A 104 -6.88 5.94 -5.51
N LEU A 105 -8.18 6.19 -5.38
CA LEU A 105 -8.97 5.72 -4.25
C LEU A 105 -9.01 4.19 -4.16
N LYS A 106 -9.10 3.49 -5.30
CA LYS A 106 -9.03 2.02 -5.35
C LYS A 106 -7.67 1.51 -4.88
N ASP A 107 -6.58 2.15 -5.28
CA ASP A 107 -5.23 1.77 -4.85
C ASP A 107 -5.04 1.98 -3.34
N GLU A 108 -5.56 3.09 -2.79
CA GLU A 108 -5.55 3.34 -1.34
C GLU A 108 -6.35 2.31 -0.57
N TYR A 109 -7.54 1.95 -1.07
CA TYR A 109 -8.37 0.90 -0.46
C TYR A 109 -7.63 -0.43 -0.40
N VAL A 110 -6.97 -0.83 -1.49
CA VAL A 110 -6.14 -2.05 -1.51
C VAL A 110 -4.95 -1.93 -0.55
N GLY A 111 -4.32 -0.77 -0.47
CA GLY A 111 -3.27 -0.50 0.51
C GLY A 111 -3.77 -0.72 1.95
N VAL A 112 -4.92 -0.17 2.31
CA VAL A 112 -5.56 -0.36 3.64
C VAL A 112 -5.87 -1.83 3.89
N VAL A 113 -6.43 -2.55 2.92
CA VAL A 113 -6.71 -3.99 3.06
C VAL A 113 -5.42 -4.76 3.32
N LEU A 114 -4.33 -4.47 2.59
CA LEU A 114 -3.04 -5.11 2.83
C LEU A 114 -2.47 -4.79 4.21
N VAL A 115 -2.66 -3.56 4.71
CA VAL A 115 -2.28 -3.19 6.08
C VAL A 115 -3.02 -4.04 7.10
N LEU A 116 -4.33 -4.20 6.96
CA LEU A 116 -5.16 -5.00 7.85
C LEU A 116 -4.79 -6.48 7.79
N VAL A 117 -4.67 -7.05 6.59
CA VAL A 117 -4.27 -8.45 6.40
C VAL A 117 -2.89 -8.71 7.00
N GLY A 118 -1.91 -7.85 6.69
CA GLY A 118 -0.57 -7.95 7.26
C GLY A 118 -0.57 -7.80 8.78
N GLY A 119 -1.41 -6.93 9.34
CA GLY A 119 -1.54 -6.74 10.79
C GLY A 119 -2.12 -7.96 11.48
N ILE A 120 -3.16 -8.55 10.91
CA ILE A 120 -3.76 -9.81 11.40
C ILE A 120 -2.74 -10.94 11.34
N VAL A 121 -2.03 -11.10 10.22
CA VAL A 121 -0.97 -12.11 10.09
C VAL A 121 0.15 -11.84 11.08
N ASN A 122 0.54 -10.59 11.32
CA ASN A 122 1.60 -10.29 12.27
C ASN A 122 1.20 -10.59 13.72
N GLY A 123 -0.04 -10.30 14.09
CA GLY A 123 -0.55 -10.54 15.45
C GLY A 123 -0.93 -12.00 15.72
N TYR A 124 -1.47 -12.69 14.72
CA TYR A 124 -2.07 -14.02 14.89
C TYR A 124 -1.42 -15.13 14.06
N GLY A 125 -0.45 -14.79 13.21
CA GLY A 125 0.21 -15.74 12.32
C GLY A 125 0.88 -16.89 13.06
N ALA A 126 1.35 -16.64 14.28
CA ALA A 126 1.97 -17.69 15.08
C ALA A 126 0.99 -18.76 15.61
N PHE A 127 -0.32 -18.48 15.62
CA PHE A 127 -1.35 -19.42 16.09
C PHE A 127 -2.00 -20.22 14.95
N LEU A 128 -1.63 -19.94 13.70
CA LEU A 128 -2.14 -20.69 12.56
C LEU A 128 -1.49 -22.08 12.53
N PRO A 129 -2.28 -23.16 12.34
CA PRO A 129 -1.74 -24.49 12.24
C PRO A 129 -0.82 -24.58 11.02
N LEU A 130 0.39 -25.07 11.25
CA LEU A 130 1.39 -25.31 10.21
C LEU A 130 1.15 -26.69 9.58
N ILE A 131 1.38 -26.80 8.28
CA ILE A 131 1.26 -28.09 7.58
C ILE A 131 2.37 -29.01 8.11
N GLY A 132 1.99 -30.06 8.82
CA GLY A 132 2.92 -31.01 9.44
C GLY A 132 2.91 -31.00 10.97
N ASN A 133 2.26 -30.03 11.61
CA ASN A 133 1.97 -30.09 13.05
C ASN A 133 0.76 -30.99 13.30
N GLU A 134 1.00 -32.30 13.23
CA GLU A 134 0.16 -33.31 13.87
C GLU A 134 0.74 -33.62 15.26
N THR A 135 0.59 -32.72 16.22
CA THR A 135 0.56 -32.98 17.69
C THR A 135 0.43 -31.68 18.47
#